data_AF-A0A953DJK7-F1
#
_entry.id   AF-A0A953DJK7-F1
#
_cell.length_a   1.000
_cell.length_b   1.000
_cell.length_c   1.000
_cell.angle_alpha   90.00
_cell.angle_beta   90.00
_cell.angle_gamma   90.00
#
_symmetry.space_group_name_H-M   'P 1'
#
loop_
_entity.id
_entity.type
_entity.pdbx_description
1 polymer ?
#
loop_
_entity_poly.entity_id
_entity_poly.type
_entity_poly.pdbx_seq_one_letter_code
_entity_poly.pdbx_strand_id
1 'polypeptide(L)'
;MKALKNTALAIAVLAAAGSFAAYAADVDPSSLYELSTEGTTRTIKAGEKGKLVIQITARPGAHISDEAPLKIELSGTRVKTEKENLTLADSVAKKAEGQKYANPRFEVPLIANSAGHGSVDAKMTFFVCTETICSRQKKTLSLPIEVQ
;
A
#
# COMPACT_ATOMS: atom_id res chain seq x y z
N MET A 1 8.94 -64.55 49.87
CA MET A 1 7.72 -64.59 49.04
C MET A 1 6.57 -63.99 49.84
N LYS A 2 6.16 -62.75 49.55
CA LYS A 2 4.89 -62.18 50.03
C LYS A 2 4.46 -60.99 49.15
N ALA A 3 3.31 -61.21 48.51
CA ALA A 3 2.26 -60.29 48.03
C ALA A 3 2.60 -59.11 47.08
N LEU A 4 2.15 -59.32 45.82
CA LEU A 4 1.67 -58.34 44.85
C LEU A 4 0.76 -57.26 45.49
N LYS A 5 1.02 -55.97 45.26
CA LYS A 5 0.53 -55.09 44.16
C LYS A 5 -0.97 -54.74 44.18
N ASN A 6 -1.18 -53.42 44.21
CA ASN A 6 -2.26 -52.61 43.61
C ASN A 6 -3.62 -52.50 44.31
N THR A 7 -3.91 -51.28 44.79
CA THR A 7 -5.21 -50.57 44.81
C THR A 7 -4.97 -49.25 45.57
N ALA A 8 -5.38 -48.04 45.20
CA ALA A 8 -6.00 -47.41 44.04
C ALA A 8 -5.95 -45.88 44.33
N LEU A 9 -6.28 -45.08 43.30
CA LEU A 9 -7.10 -43.87 43.37
C LEU A 9 -6.46 -42.49 43.10
N ALA A 10 -7.00 -41.90 42.02
CA ALA A 10 -7.25 -40.49 41.73
C ALA A 10 -6.11 -39.62 41.16
N ILE A 11 -5.89 -39.74 39.85
CA ILE A 11 -5.44 -38.61 39.02
C ILE A 11 -6.68 -37.77 38.69
N ALA A 12 -6.82 -36.61 39.34
CA ALA A 12 -7.78 -35.60 38.93
C ALA A 12 -7.19 -34.79 37.77
N VAL A 13 -7.50 -35.17 36.53
CA VAL A 13 -7.28 -34.31 35.36
C VAL A 13 -8.40 -33.27 35.35
N LEU A 14 -8.14 -32.08 35.89
CA LEU A 14 -8.97 -30.91 35.58
C LEU A 14 -8.71 -30.52 34.13
N ALA A 15 -9.63 -30.91 33.25
CA ALA A 15 -9.73 -30.38 31.91
C ALA A 15 -10.15 -28.90 31.98
N ALA A 16 -9.17 -28.01 32.04
CA ALA A 16 -9.39 -26.60 31.74
C ALA A 16 -9.60 -26.48 30.23
N ALA A 17 -10.87 -26.57 29.80
CA ALA A 17 -11.30 -26.15 28.48
C ALA A 17 -11.16 -24.62 28.39
N GLY A 18 -9.91 -24.16 28.21
CA GLY A 18 -9.62 -22.81 27.78
C GLY A 18 -10.04 -22.68 26.33
N SER A 19 -11.27 -22.22 26.10
CA SER A 19 -11.68 -21.67 24.81
C SER A 19 -10.83 -20.44 24.55
N PHE A 20 -9.66 -20.63 23.94
CA PHE A 20 -8.96 -19.53 23.27
C PHE A 20 -9.80 -19.16 22.06
N ALA A 21 -10.80 -18.32 22.27
CA ALA A 21 -11.33 -17.50 21.19
C ALA A 21 -10.13 -16.68 20.71
N ALA A 22 -9.51 -17.14 19.62
CA ALA A 22 -8.58 -16.32 18.87
C ALA A 22 -9.39 -15.11 18.40
N TYR A 23 -9.31 -14.02 19.15
CA TYR A 23 -9.77 -12.72 18.67
C TYR A 23 -9.03 -12.49 17.36
N ALA A 24 -9.74 -12.55 16.24
CA ALA A 24 -9.23 -12.07 14.98
C ALA A 24 -8.81 -10.62 15.24
N ALA A 25 -7.50 -10.39 15.34
CA ALA A 25 -6.97 -9.05 15.47
C ALA A 25 -7.51 -8.27 14.27
N ASP A 26 -8.24 -7.19 14.52
CA ASP A 26 -8.76 -6.32 13.48
C ASP A 26 -7.55 -5.71 12.76
N VAL A 27 -7.20 -6.26 11.61
CA VAL A 27 -6.03 -5.82 10.83
C VAL A 27 -6.40 -4.49 10.18
N ASP A 28 -5.80 -3.39 10.63
CA ASP A 28 -5.95 -2.10 9.96
C ASP A 28 -5.45 -2.20 8.51
N PRO A 29 -6.33 -2.06 7.51
CA PRO A 29 -5.94 -2.18 6.10
C PRO A 29 -4.92 -1.13 5.65
N SER A 30 -4.80 0.00 6.38
CA SER A 30 -3.81 1.04 6.08
C SER A 30 -2.37 0.60 6.37
N SER A 31 -2.19 -0.40 7.23
CA SER A 31 -0.88 -0.99 7.54
C SER A 31 -0.39 -1.96 6.46
N LEU A 32 -1.25 -2.39 5.54
CA LEU A 32 -0.98 -3.44 4.55
C LEU A 32 -0.22 -2.96 3.31
N TYR A 33 0.16 -1.69 3.25
CA TYR A 33 0.91 -1.14 2.13
C TYR A 33 1.81 0.02 2.57
N GLU A 34 2.60 0.48 1.61
CA GLU A 34 3.45 1.65 1.71
C GLU A 34 3.26 2.52 0.46
N LEU A 35 3.28 3.84 0.68
CA LEU A 35 3.29 4.83 -0.40
C LEU A 35 4.68 5.47 -0.45
N SER A 36 5.30 5.45 -1.62
CA SER A 36 6.57 6.14 -1.87
C SER A 36 6.44 7.12 -3.03
N THR A 37 7.20 8.20 -2.94
CA THR A 37 7.35 9.22 -4.00
C THR A 37 8.80 9.36 -4.46
N GLU A 38 9.63 8.38 -4.10
CA GLU A 38 11.04 8.33 -4.46
C GLU A 38 11.23 8.30 -5.98
N GLY A 39 12.16 9.12 -6.47
CA GLY A 39 12.37 9.35 -7.89
C GLY A 39 11.56 10.51 -8.48
N THR A 40 10.72 11.19 -7.67
CA THR A 40 10.10 12.46 -8.06
C THR A 40 11.13 13.58 -8.14
N THR A 41 11.12 14.34 -9.24
CA THR A 41 11.88 15.59 -9.37
C THR A 41 11.40 16.61 -8.35
N ARG A 42 12.25 17.00 -7.39
CA ARG A 42 11.90 17.98 -6.34
C ARG A 42 12.28 19.41 -6.66
N THR A 43 13.16 19.60 -7.64
CA THR A 43 13.65 20.91 -8.08
C THR A 43 13.72 20.91 -9.59
N ILE A 44 13.19 21.96 -10.22
CA ILE A 44 13.06 22.07 -11.66
C ILE A 44 13.14 23.54 -12.07
N LYS A 45 13.73 23.86 -13.22
CA LYS A 45 13.73 25.24 -13.72
C LYS A 45 12.42 25.55 -14.44
N ALA A 46 11.97 26.79 -14.42
CA ALA A 46 10.82 27.21 -15.22
C ALA A 46 11.03 26.85 -16.71
N GLY A 47 10.02 26.24 -17.33
CA GLY A 47 10.05 25.74 -18.71
C GLY A 47 10.66 24.34 -18.89
N GLU A 48 11.32 23.79 -17.88
CA GLU A 48 11.93 22.45 -17.96
C GLU A 48 10.94 21.34 -17.61
N LYS A 49 11.32 20.12 -18.01
CA LYS A 49 10.59 18.89 -17.70
C LYS A 49 11.16 18.18 -16.46
N GLY A 50 10.27 17.59 -15.70
CA GLY A 50 10.58 16.72 -14.57
C GLY A 50 9.68 15.50 -14.58
N LYS A 51 9.71 14.75 -13.49
CA LYS A 51 8.93 13.52 -13.32
C LYS A 51 8.30 13.46 -11.94
N LEU A 52 7.02 13.14 -11.89
CA LEU A 52 6.33 12.68 -10.70
C LEU A 52 6.43 11.16 -10.62
N VAL A 53 6.75 10.63 -9.45
CA VAL A 53 6.70 9.20 -9.16
C VAL A 53 5.77 8.95 -7.98
N ILE A 54 4.86 7.99 -8.15
CA ILE A 54 4.02 7.45 -7.08
C ILE A 54 4.13 5.92 -7.14
N GLN A 55 4.50 5.29 -6.03
CA GLN A 55 4.58 3.85 -5.92
C GLN A 55 3.75 3.36 -4.74
N ILE A 56 2.96 2.31 -4.98
CA ILE A 56 2.16 1.63 -3.97
C ILE A 56 2.72 0.22 -3.82
N THR A 57 3.33 -0.07 -2.67
CA THR A 57 3.95 -1.37 -2.39
C THR A 57 3.09 -2.09 -1.36
N ALA A 58 2.51 -3.23 -1.71
CA ALA A 58 1.83 -4.08 -0.74
C ALA A 58 2.84 -4.73 0.21
N ARG A 59 2.47 -4.86 1.49
CA ARG A 59 3.25 -5.62 2.48
C ARG A 59 2.98 -7.12 2.35
N PRO A 60 3.84 -7.99 2.92
CA PRO A 60 3.62 -9.44 2.88
C PRO A 60 2.21 -9.83 3.36
N GLY A 61 1.57 -10.75 2.64
CA GLY A 61 0.19 -11.18 2.90
C GLY A 61 -0.90 -10.29 2.29
N ALA A 62 -0.52 -9.21 1.62
CA ALA A 62 -1.44 -8.32 0.91
C ALA A 62 -1.04 -8.12 -0.56
N HIS A 63 -1.97 -7.60 -1.35
CA HIS A 63 -1.76 -7.15 -2.72
C HIS A 63 -2.63 -5.93 -3.03
N ILE A 64 -2.23 -5.17 -4.05
CA ILE A 64 -3.10 -4.14 -4.63
C ILE A 64 -3.98 -4.82 -5.67
N SER A 65 -5.29 -4.61 -5.58
CA SER A 65 -6.25 -5.26 -6.47
C SER A 65 -6.06 -4.80 -7.92
N ASP A 66 -6.03 -5.76 -8.84
CA ASP A 66 -6.06 -5.55 -10.29
C ASP A 66 -7.47 -5.64 -10.90
N GLU A 67 -8.46 -6.05 -10.10
CA GLU A 67 -9.86 -6.14 -10.47
C GLU A 67 -10.67 -4.91 -10.03
N ALA A 68 -10.35 -4.35 -8.87
CA ALA A 68 -11.05 -3.19 -8.32
C ALA A 68 -10.45 -1.87 -8.84
N PRO A 69 -11.23 -0.77 -8.91
CA PRO A 69 -10.74 0.50 -9.43
C PRO A 69 -9.55 1.07 -8.64
N LEU A 70 -8.46 1.32 -9.35
CA LEU A 70 -7.38 2.22 -8.93
C LEU A 70 -7.51 3.53 -9.72
N LYS A 71 -7.67 4.64 -9.00
CA LYS A 71 -7.74 5.99 -9.55
C LYS A 71 -6.76 6.90 -8.83
N ILE A 72 -5.97 7.66 -9.58
CA ILE A 72 -5.16 8.77 -9.05
C ILE A 72 -5.52 10.03 -9.82
N GLU A 73 -6.01 11.04 -9.11
CA GLU A 73 -6.27 12.37 -9.64
C GLU A 73 -5.10 13.29 -9.25
N LEU A 74 -4.45 13.88 -10.24
CA LEU A 74 -3.31 14.77 -10.10
C LEU A 74 -3.72 16.21 -10.36
N SER A 75 -3.26 17.12 -9.52
CA SER A 75 -3.38 18.56 -9.73
C SER A 75 -2.07 19.25 -9.36
N GLY A 76 -1.66 20.24 -10.15
CA GLY A 76 -0.39 20.94 -9.97
C GLY A 76 -0.55 22.43 -9.69
N THR A 77 0.31 22.97 -8.84
CA THR A 77 0.51 24.41 -8.62
C THR A 77 1.89 24.79 -9.16
N ARG A 78 1.96 25.76 -10.09
CA ARG A 78 3.19 26.18 -10.82
C ARG A 78 3.89 25.08 -11.64
N VAL A 79 3.37 23.86 -11.62
CA VAL A 79 3.74 22.76 -12.49
C VAL A 79 2.48 22.17 -13.12
N LYS A 80 2.60 21.55 -14.29
CA LYS A 80 1.53 20.82 -14.96
C LYS A 80 1.97 19.38 -15.18
N THR A 81 1.12 18.41 -14.87
CA THR A 81 1.35 17.00 -15.20
C THR A 81 0.85 16.71 -16.62
N GLU A 82 1.51 15.81 -17.34
CA GLU A 82 1.09 15.43 -18.69
C GLU A 82 -0.26 14.70 -18.69
N LYS A 83 -0.54 13.96 -17.61
CA LYS A 83 -1.82 13.29 -17.36
C LYS A 83 -2.34 13.68 -15.97
N GLU A 84 -3.64 13.95 -15.87
CA GLU A 84 -4.30 14.33 -14.62
C GLU A 84 -5.05 13.16 -13.97
N ASN A 85 -5.46 12.17 -14.75
CA ASN A 85 -6.19 11.01 -14.25
C ASN A 85 -5.43 9.73 -14.63
N LEU A 86 -4.93 9.03 -13.62
CA LEU A 86 -4.25 7.74 -13.79
C LEU A 86 -5.15 6.59 -13.34
N THR A 87 -5.03 5.48 -14.04
CA THR A 87 -5.63 4.19 -13.71
C THR A 87 -4.54 3.13 -13.57
N LEU A 88 -4.86 1.92 -13.12
CA LEU A 88 -3.86 0.83 -13.03
C LEU A 88 -3.13 0.57 -14.36
N ALA A 89 -3.78 0.77 -15.51
CA ALA A 89 -3.18 0.60 -16.83
C ALA A 89 -2.03 1.59 -17.13
N ASP A 90 -1.95 2.71 -16.40
CA ASP A 90 -0.87 3.69 -16.50
C ASP A 90 0.35 3.31 -15.64
N SER A 91 0.25 2.23 -14.86
CA SER A 91 1.39 1.74 -14.08
C SER A 91 2.47 1.18 -15.00
N VAL A 92 3.70 1.63 -14.81
CA VAL A 92 4.89 1.10 -15.50
C VAL A 92 5.44 -0.17 -14.85
N ALA A 93 4.91 -0.55 -13.67
CA ALA A 93 5.34 -1.73 -12.96
C ALA A 93 5.00 -3.02 -13.72
N LYS A 94 5.95 -3.95 -13.72
CA LYS A 94 5.76 -5.32 -14.23
C LYS A 94 5.72 -6.28 -13.06
N LYS A 95 4.97 -7.38 -13.22
CA LYS A 95 5.02 -8.50 -12.26
C LYS A 95 6.42 -9.07 -12.24
N ALA A 96 7.02 -9.18 -11.06
CA ALA A 96 8.26 -9.93 -10.90
C ALA A 96 7.98 -11.44 -11.09
N GLU A 97 9.01 -12.20 -11.42
CA GLU A 97 8.91 -13.66 -11.53
C GLU A 97 8.40 -14.26 -10.22
N GLY A 98 7.41 -15.17 -10.31
CA GLY A 98 6.79 -15.80 -9.15
C GLY A 98 5.76 -14.93 -8.40
N GLN A 99 5.55 -13.66 -8.78
CA GLN A 99 4.50 -12.83 -8.18
C GLN A 99 3.19 -12.87 -8.96
N LYS A 100 2.08 -13.07 -8.25
CA LYS A 100 0.73 -13.02 -8.84
C LYS A 100 0.32 -11.58 -9.20
N TYR A 101 0.69 -10.62 -8.36
CA TYR A 101 0.31 -9.22 -8.47
C TYR A 101 1.54 -8.31 -8.53
N ALA A 102 1.49 -7.24 -9.32
CA ALA A 102 2.53 -6.22 -9.35
C ALA A 102 2.23 -5.14 -8.31
N ASN A 103 3.27 -4.53 -7.75
CA ASN A 103 3.15 -3.30 -6.98
C ASN A 103 3.08 -2.10 -7.94
N PRO A 104 1.94 -1.38 -8.05
CA PRO A 104 1.79 -0.34 -9.05
C PRO A 104 2.79 0.80 -8.85
N ARG A 105 3.37 1.25 -9.96
CA ARG A 105 4.30 2.39 -10.02
C ARG A 105 3.90 3.29 -11.17
N PHE A 106 3.69 4.55 -10.87
CA PHE A 106 3.30 5.57 -11.84
C PHE A 106 4.43 6.54 -12.03
N GLU A 107 4.77 6.81 -13.29
CA GLU A 107 5.78 7.79 -13.68
C GLU A 107 5.11 8.78 -14.63
N VAL A 108 4.85 9.99 -14.14
CA VAL A 108 4.12 11.01 -14.89
C VAL A 108 5.04 12.18 -15.18
N PRO A 109 5.30 12.50 -16.45
CA PRO A 109 6.04 13.71 -16.79
C PRO A 109 5.32 14.97 -16.27
N LEU A 110 6.10 15.93 -15.80
CA LEU A 110 5.62 17.25 -15.41
C LEU A 110 6.45 18.34 -16.08
N ILE A 111 5.86 19.52 -16.27
CA ILE A 111 6.54 20.71 -16.77
C ILE A 111 6.32 21.87 -15.79
N ALA A 112 7.37 22.64 -15.54
CA ALA A 112 7.28 23.81 -14.69
C ALA A 112 6.86 25.04 -15.50
N ASN A 113 5.88 25.78 -14.99
CA ASN A 113 5.30 26.92 -15.71
C ASN A 113 5.93 28.25 -15.29
N SER A 114 6.24 28.42 -14.00
CA SER A 114 6.80 29.66 -13.46
C SER A 114 7.56 29.40 -12.16
N ALA A 115 8.61 30.19 -11.91
CA ALA A 115 9.42 30.10 -10.70
C ALA A 115 8.60 30.30 -9.41
N GLY A 116 9.13 29.77 -8.31
CA GLY A 116 8.58 29.78 -6.97
C GLY A 116 8.16 28.40 -6.45
N HIS A 117 7.59 28.39 -5.25
CA HIS A 117 7.12 27.16 -4.61
C HIS A 117 5.90 26.60 -5.35
N GLY A 118 6.10 25.46 -6.00
CA GLY A 118 5.06 24.66 -6.63
C GLY A 118 4.72 23.41 -5.83
N SER A 119 3.68 22.71 -6.27
CA SER A 119 3.29 21.42 -5.70
C SER A 119 2.59 20.54 -6.72
N VAL A 120 2.60 19.23 -6.47
CA VAL A 120 1.69 18.28 -7.09
C VAL A 120 0.90 17.58 -5.98
N ASP A 121 -0.41 17.69 -6.04
CA ASP A 121 -1.32 16.95 -5.18
C ASP A 121 -1.83 15.71 -5.92
N ALA A 122 -1.87 14.58 -5.23
CA ALA A 122 -2.34 13.32 -5.74
C ALA A 122 -3.44 12.76 -4.82
N LYS A 123 -4.69 12.73 -5.31
CA LYS A 123 -5.82 12.09 -4.63
C LYS A 123 -5.97 10.67 -5.17
N MET A 124 -5.81 9.70 -4.29
CA MET A 124 -5.71 8.30 -4.64
C MET A 124 -6.90 7.53 -4.07
N THR A 125 -7.52 6.70 -4.90
CA THR A 125 -8.44 5.64 -4.48
C THR A 125 -7.96 4.32 -5.04
N PHE A 126 -7.78 3.32 -4.19
CA PHE A 126 -7.37 1.98 -4.60
C PHE A 126 -7.87 0.95 -3.58
N PHE A 127 -7.69 -0.34 -3.86
CA PHE A 127 -8.06 -1.41 -2.93
C PHE A 127 -6.83 -2.22 -2.59
N VAL A 128 -6.63 -2.45 -1.29
CA VAL A 128 -5.65 -3.39 -0.76
C VAL A 128 -6.40 -4.62 -0.28
N CYS A 129 -5.93 -5.79 -0.68
CA CYS A 129 -6.58 -7.06 -0.45
C CYS A 129 -5.63 -8.05 0.22
N THR A 130 -6.15 -8.83 1.17
CA THR A 130 -5.55 -10.06 1.71
C THR A 130 -6.33 -11.26 1.15
N GLU A 131 -6.10 -12.46 1.69
CA GLU A 131 -6.89 -13.65 1.34
C GLU A 131 -8.37 -13.52 1.74
N THR A 132 -8.67 -12.75 2.78
CA THR A 132 -9.99 -12.72 3.41
C THR A 132 -10.69 -11.37 3.31
N ILE A 133 -9.95 -10.28 3.09
CA ILE A 133 -10.48 -8.92 3.14
C ILE A 133 -9.98 -8.13 1.93
N CYS A 134 -10.87 -7.35 1.30
CA CYS A 134 -10.51 -6.31 0.34
C CYS A 134 -11.06 -4.96 0.82
N SER A 135 -10.17 -4.00 1.09
CA SER A 135 -10.54 -2.73 1.69
C SER A 135 -10.18 -1.54 0.80
N ARG A 136 -11.15 -0.64 0.63
CA ARG A 136 -10.96 0.61 -0.13
C ARG A 136 -10.10 1.59 0.65
N GLN A 137 -9.04 2.05 0.02
CA GLN A 137 -8.13 3.08 0.51
C GLN A 137 -8.41 4.39 -0.19
N LYS A 138 -8.46 5.48 0.59
CA LYS A 138 -8.44 6.86 0.09
C LYS A 138 -7.27 7.59 0.72
N LYS A 139 -6.36 8.10 -0.09
CA LYS A 139 -5.15 8.81 0.38
C LYS A 139 -4.93 10.07 -0.43
N THR A 140 -4.34 11.07 0.19
CA THR A 140 -3.92 12.31 -0.48
C THR A 140 -2.45 12.52 -0.17
N LEU A 141 -1.65 12.71 -1.21
CA LEU A 141 -0.25 13.14 -1.10
C LEU A 141 -0.14 14.56 -1.63
N SER A 142 0.65 15.40 -0.96
CA SER A 142 1.05 16.71 -1.48
C SER A 142 2.56 16.74 -1.56
N LEU A 143 3.09 16.87 -2.78
CA LEU A 143 4.51 16.85 -3.05
C LEU A 143 4.97 18.27 -3.36
N PRO A 144 5.81 18.89 -2.51
CA PRO A 144 6.41 20.17 -2.85
C PRO A 144 7.41 20.01 -4.00
N ILE A 145 7.39 20.97 -4.92
CA ILE A 145 8.31 21.09 -6.06
C ILE A 145 8.85 22.51 -6.06
N GLU A 146 10.17 22.65 -5.92
CA GLU A 146 10.82 23.95 -6.03
C GLU A 146 11.02 24.30 -7.50
N VAL A 147 10.37 25.36 -7.98
CA VAL A 147 10.59 25.86 -9.34
C VAL A 147 11.57 27.03 -9.29
N GLN A 148 12.71 26.87 -9.95
CA GLN A 148 13.78 27.87 -10.03
C GLN A 148 13.68 28.72 -11.30
#